data_AF-A0A1H9YQC5-F1
#
_entry.id   AF-A0A1H9YQC5-F1
#
_cell.length_a   1.000
_cell.length_b   1.000
_cell.length_c   1.000
_cell.angle_alpha   90.00
_cell.angle_beta   90.00
_cell.angle_gamma   90.00
#
_symmetry.space_group_name_H-M   'P 1'
#
loop_
_entity.id
_entity.type
_entity.pdbx_description
1 polymer ?
#
loop_
_entity_poly.entity_id
_entity_poly.type
_entity_poly.pdbx_seq_one_letter_code
_entity_poly.pdbx_strand_id
1 'polypeptide(L)'
;MSVSDYGLLFSILFIVFVLFHVIHLADYEVVRTLQTQYNLAIDEAVEAALYDVVEEDSGLDLIMNEEEVIHRFFQSLFINLGIMEQPAKKELCKFYVPYILLVEKDGIIPYQQEIAGKSEEIVFQTRKKIHYQWSMENKEILRATLTDYVYYDNLVTGKHMEGDYRDIVSELPEKLRWRYDIFDKKKRELVIDTIKSCTSECINHQNQIARKYGIEYKFTLPLIEYEAWYRTIQDVSMIALFQGYPFGNSRTGIFNRAALGGARIAKQKRET
;
A
#
# COMPACT_ATOMS: atom_id res chain seq x y z
N MET A 1 -59.24 -25.72 8.88
CA MET A 1 -58.11 -25.42 9.77
C MET A 1 -58.63 -24.57 10.91
N SER A 2 -58.42 -25.01 12.14
CA SER A 2 -58.78 -24.22 13.32
C SER A 2 -57.72 -23.14 13.56
N VAL A 3 -58.02 -22.16 14.40
CA VAL A 3 -57.06 -21.11 14.80
C VAL A 3 -55.77 -21.71 15.41
N SER A 4 -55.86 -22.90 16.03
CA SER A 4 -54.68 -23.59 16.57
C SER A 4 -53.74 -24.10 15.47
N ASP A 5 -54.26 -24.50 14.32
CA ASP A 5 -53.45 -25.01 13.20
C ASP A 5 -52.56 -23.91 12.60
N TYR A 6 -53.11 -22.69 12.50
CA TYR A 6 -52.35 -21.51 12.05
C TYR A 6 -51.30 -21.08 13.07
N GLY A 7 -51.61 -21.15 14.37
CA GLY A 7 -50.64 -20.88 15.43
C GLY A 7 -49.46 -21.85 15.43
N LEU A 8 -49.72 -23.13 15.17
CA LEU A 8 -48.68 -24.17 15.08
C LEU A 8 -47.78 -23.95 13.84
N LEU A 9 -48.39 -23.69 12.68
CA LEU A 9 -47.66 -23.38 11.45
C LEU A 9 -46.77 -22.14 11.60
N PHE A 10 -47.30 -21.07 12.20
CA PHE A 10 -46.54 -19.86 12.49
C PHE A 10 -45.36 -20.16 13.43
N SER A 11 -45.57 -20.94 14.47
CA SER A 11 -44.53 -21.30 15.44
C SER A 11 -43.38 -22.08 14.77
N ILE A 12 -43.71 -23.02 13.88
CA ILE A 12 -42.69 -23.78 13.13
C ILE A 12 -41.91 -22.86 12.19
N LEU A 13 -42.60 -22.01 11.42
CA LEU A 13 -41.94 -21.06 10.51
C LEU A 13 -41.07 -20.06 11.27
N PHE A 14 -41.54 -19.57 12.42
CA PHE A 14 -40.80 -18.66 13.27
C PHE A 14 -39.54 -19.31 13.86
N ILE A 15 -39.64 -20.56 14.33
CA ILE A 15 -38.47 -21.29 14.84
C ILE A 15 -37.43 -21.50 13.74
N VAL A 16 -37.85 -21.89 12.53
CA VAL A 16 -36.94 -22.04 11.38
C VAL A 16 -36.25 -20.71 11.03
N PHE A 17 -37.01 -19.61 11.03
CA PHE A 17 -36.47 -18.27 10.79
C PHE A 17 -35.46 -17.84 11.87
N VAL A 18 -35.77 -18.06 13.14
CA VAL A 18 -34.87 -17.74 14.26
C VAL A 18 -33.60 -18.59 14.21
N LEU A 19 -33.70 -19.90 13.94
CA LEU A 19 -32.54 -20.77 13.81
C LEU A 19 -31.62 -20.31 12.68
N PHE A 20 -32.18 -19.93 11.53
CA PHE A 20 -31.41 -19.38 10.42
C PHE A 20 -30.67 -18.09 10.83
N HIS A 21 -31.35 -17.18 11.54
CA HIS A 21 -30.76 -15.93 11.98
C HIS A 21 -29.65 -16.11 13.03
N VAL A 22 -29.83 -17.04 13.97
CA VAL A 22 -28.85 -17.35 15.02
C VAL A 22 -27.56 -17.95 14.43
N ILE A 23 -27.68 -18.85 13.45
CA ILE A 23 -26.51 -19.42 12.75
C ILE A 23 -25.70 -18.31 12.06
N HIS A 24 -26.39 -17.42 11.34
CA HIS A 24 -25.72 -16.30 10.67
C HIS A 24 -25.06 -15.32 11.65
N LEU A 25 -25.69 -15.05 12.80
CA LEU A 25 -25.14 -14.12 13.80
C LEU A 25 -23.77 -14.58 14.31
N ALA A 26 -23.61 -15.89 14.56
CA ALA A 26 -22.34 -16.46 15.03
C ALA A 26 -21.23 -16.31 13.97
N ASP A 27 -21.53 -16.57 12.70
CA ASP A 27 -20.58 -16.38 11.60
C ASP A 27 -20.19 -14.91 11.45
N TYR A 28 -21.14 -13.98 11.59
CA TYR A 28 -20.86 -12.54 11.53
C TYR A 28 -19.90 -12.06 12.63
N GLU A 29 -20.07 -12.56 13.86
CA GLU A 29 -19.20 -12.18 14.98
C GLU A 29 -17.77 -12.69 14.80
N VAL A 30 -17.62 -13.92 14.30
CA VAL A 30 -16.31 -14.50 13.95
C VAL A 30 -15.63 -13.69 12.84
N VAL A 31 -16.34 -13.39 11.75
CA VAL A 31 -15.79 -12.59 10.63
C VAL A 31 -15.37 -11.20 11.11
N ARG A 32 -16.19 -10.53 11.93
CA ARG A 32 -15.87 -9.20 12.47
C ARG A 32 -14.63 -9.23 13.37
N THR A 33 -14.49 -10.28 14.18
CA THR A 33 -13.33 -10.49 15.04
C THR A 33 -12.07 -10.71 14.22
N LEU A 34 -12.13 -11.62 13.23
CA LEU A 34 -11.01 -11.87 12.32
C LEU A 34 -10.62 -10.63 11.51
N GLN A 35 -11.60 -9.87 11.03
CA GLN A 35 -11.35 -8.63 10.32
C GLN A 35 -10.59 -7.64 11.19
N THR A 36 -10.94 -7.53 12.48
CA THR A 36 -10.22 -6.67 13.43
C THR A 36 -8.80 -7.17 13.68
N GLN A 37 -8.61 -8.49 13.82
CA GLN A 37 -7.29 -9.09 14.02
C GLN A 37 -6.39 -8.92 12.80
N TYR A 38 -6.89 -9.22 11.60
CA TYR A 38 -6.14 -9.06 10.35
C TYR A 38 -5.85 -7.60 10.06
N ASN A 39 -6.78 -6.71 10.42
CA ASN A 39 -6.53 -5.28 10.38
C ASN A 39 -5.29 -4.96 11.23
N LEU A 40 -5.33 -5.24 12.53
CA LEU A 40 -4.21 -4.95 13.44
C LEU A 40 -2.91 -5.60 12.95
N ALA A 41 -2.95 -6.85 12.49
CA ALA A 41 -1.76 -7.55 12.00
C ALA A 41 -1.05 -6.82 10.86
N ILE A 42 -1.79 -6.21 9.93
CA ILE A 42 -1.18 -5.47 8.82
C ILE A 42 -0.69 -4.09 9.30
N ASP A 43 -1.45 -3.40 10.16
CA ASP A 43 -1.02 -2.09 10.66
C ASP A 43 0.28 -2.21 11.46
N GLU A 44 0.36 -3.18 12.38
CA GLU A 44 1.56 -3.51 13.15
C GLU A 44 2.72 -3.96 12.25
N ALA A 45 2.43 -4.62 11.13
CA ALA A 45 3.46 -5.00 10.15
C ALA A 45 4.05 -3.78 9.43
N VAL A 46 3.21 -2.82 9.05
CA VAL A 46 3.65 -1.58 8.42
C VAL A 46 4.43 -0.72 9.42
N GLU A 47 3.96 -0.60 10.67
CA GLU A 47 4.67 0.16 11.72
C GLU A 47 6.03 -0.47 12.05
N ALA A 48 6.10 -1.79 12.23
CA ALA A 48 7.36 -2.49 12.51
C ALA A 48 8.38 -2.33 11.37
N ALA A 49 7.92 -2.27 10.12
CA ALA A 49 8.78 -2.09 8.97
C ALA A 49 9.42 -0.70 8.90
N LEU A 50 8.71 0.34 9.38
CA LEU A 50 9.15 1.73 9.32
C LEU A 50 9.87 2.21 10.59
N TYR A 51 9.94 1.38 11.64
CA TYR A 51 10.44 1.80 12.96
C TYR A 51 11.87 2.38 12.93
N ASP A 52 12.86 1.68 12.35
CA ASP A 52 14.25 2.17 12.30
C ASP A 52 14.49 3.23 11.21
N VAL A 53 13.62 3.27 10.19
CA VAL A 53 13.65 4.33 9.15
C VAL A 53 13.47 5.71 9.79
N VAL A 54 12.73 5.78 10.91
CA VAL A 54 12.56 7.00 11.72
C VAL A 54 13.85 7.37 12.48
N GLU A 55 14.67 6.40 12.89
CA GLU A 55 15.85 6.64 13.73
C GLU A 55 17.09 7.12 12.93
N GLU A 56 17.18 6.78 11.65
CA GLU A 56 18.33 7.12 10.79
C GLU A 56 18.24 8.46 10.04
N ASP A 57 17.09 9.16 10.06
CA ASP A 57 16.88 10.43 9.33
C ASP A 57 17.60 11.64 9.97
N SER A 58 18.94 11.57 9.99
CA SER A 58 19.86 12.60 10.47
C SER A 58 20.21 13.65 9.39
N GLY A 59 19.44 13.72 8.30
CA GLY A 59 19.48 14.80 7.31
C GLY A 59 20.49 14.66 6.18
N LEU A 60 21.24 13.57 6.10
CA LEU A 60 22.15 13.25 5.00
C LEU A 60 21.82 11.84 4.50
N ASP A 61 21.24 11.76 3.30
CA ASP A 61 20.92 10.54 2.52
C ASP A 61 20.50 9.33 3.36
N LEU A 62 19.18 9.16 3.49
CA LEU A 62 18.59 7.99 4.11
C LEU A 62 18.89 6.74 3.25
N ILE A 63 19.90 5.97 3.65
CA ILE A 63 20.22 4.67 3.03
C ILE A 63 19.31 3.63 3.70
N MET A 64 18.05 3.59 3.28
CA MET A 64 17.12 2.56 3.76
C MET A 64 17.55 1.19 3.20
N ASN A 65 17.78 0.22 4.08
CA ASN A 65 17.91 -1.17 3.66
C ASN A 65 16.51 -1.73 3.34
N GLU A 66 16.11 -1.63 2.08
CA GLU A 66 14.82 -2.09 1.57
C GLU A 66 14.53 -3.56 1.95
N GLU A 67 15.53 -4.44 1.84
CA GLU A 67 15.36 -5.87 2.17
C GLU A 67 15.01 -6.07 3.65
N GLU A 68 15.65 -5.30 4.54
CA GLU A 68 15.38 -5.34 5.98
C GLU A 68 13.98 -4.81 6.32
N VAL A 69 13.57 -3.71 5.69
CA VAL A 69 12.22 -3.13 5.84
C VAL A 69 11.15 -4.15 5.47
N ILE A 70 11.33 -4.83 4.33
CA ILE A 70 10.43 -5.90 3.90
C ILE A 70 10.49 -7.10 4.85
N HIS A 71 11.68 -7.50 5.29
CA HIS A 71 11.84 -8.63 6.19
C HIS A 71 11.03 -8.45 7.47
N ARG A 72 11.11 -7.25 8.08
CA ARG A 72 10.37 -6.88 9.29
C ARG A 72 8.88 -6.82 9.07
N PHE A 73 8.44 -6.27 7.92
CA PHE A 73 7.03 -6.29 7.54
C PHE A 73 6.47 -7.71 7.61
N PHE A 74 7.11 -8.65 6.90
CA PHE A 74 6.64 -10.04 6.88
C PHE A 74 6.79 -10.73 8.22
N GLN A 75 7.88 -10.49 8.95
CA GLN A 75 8.08 -11.06 10.28
C GLN A 75 6.95 -10.65 11.24
N SER A 76 6.66 -9.35 11.33
CA SER A 76 5.57 -8.83 12.17
C SER A 76 4.21 -9.35 11.69
N LEU A 77 3.94 -9.38 10.38
CA LEU A 77 2.71 -9.94 9.83
C LEU A 77 2.53 -11.41 10.23
N PHE A 78 3.58 -12.23 10.13
CA PHE A 78 3.51 -13.65 10.44
C PHE A 78 3.34 -13.93 11.94
N ILE A 79 3.95 -13.11 12.79
CA ILE A 79 3.77 -13.16 14.24
C ILE A 79 2.31 -12.84 14.58
N ASN A 80 1.79 -11.72 14.08
CA ASN A 80 0.44 -11.25 14.38
C ASN A 80 -0.67 -12.15 13.80
N LEU A 81 -0.40 -12.85 12.69
CA LEU A 81 -1.31 -13.86 12.14
C LEU A 81 -1.15 -15.24 12.80
N GLY A 82 -0.17 -15.44 13.69
CA GLY A 82 0.08 -16.72 14.35
C GLY A 82 0.61 -17.83 13.40
N ILE A 83 1.28 -17.44 12.31
CA ILE A 83 1.79 -18.36 11.28
C ILE A 83 3.32 -18.46 11.22
N MET A 84 4.04 -17.82 12.15
CA MET A 84 5.51 -17.77 12.18
C MET A 84 6.19 -19.15 12.08
N GLU A 85 5.65 -20.14 12.79
CA GLU A 85 6.17 -21.52 12.84
C GLU A 85 5.63 -22.43 11.71
N GLN A 86 4.90 -21.89 10.73
CA GLN A 86 4.22 -22.66 9.69
C GLN A 86 4.73 -22.26 8.29
N PRO A 87 5.83 -22.84 7.79
CA PRO A 87 6.48 -22.44 6.53
C PRO A 87 5.52 -22.37 5.33
N ALA A 88 4.67 -23.40 5.15
CA ALA A 88 3.70 -23.43 4.07
C ALA A 88 2.66 -22.28 4.15
N LYS A 89 2.24 -21.91 5.36
CA LYS A 89 1.32 -20.79 5.56
C LYS A 89 2.00 -19.43 5.37
N LYS A 90 3.29 -19.30 5.73
CA LYS A 90 4.07 -18.09 5.46
C LYS A 90 4.19 -17.86 3.96
N GLU A 91 4.58 -18.87 3.19
CA GLU A 91 4.67 -18.76 1.74
C GLU A 91 3.32 -18.43 1.12
N LEU A 92 2.25 -19.14 1.51
CA LEU A 92 0.89 -18.82 1.05
C LEU A 92 0.46 -17.40 1.44
N CYS A 93 0.78 -16.94 2.66
CA CYS A 93 0.45 -15.61 3.14
C CYS A 93 1.02 -14.52 2.24
N LYS A 94 2.25 -14.71 1.75
CA LYS A 94 2.90 -13.75 0.86
C LYS A 94 2.13 -13.56 -0.46
N PHE A 95 1.44 -14.57 -0.99
CA PHE A 95 0.60 -14.43 -2.20
C PHE A 95 -0.58 -13.47 -2.04
N TYR A 96 -1.01 -13.23 -0.81
CA TYR A 96 -2.06 -12.27 -0.51
C TYR A 96 -1.51 -10.84 -0.37
N VAL A 97 -0.19 -10.64 -0.45
CA VAL A 97 0.48 -9.34 -0.54
C VAL A 97 0.94 -9.12 -1.99
N PRO A 98 0.07 -8.61 -2.90
CA PRO A 98 0.44 -8.34 -4.29
C PRO A 98 1.66 -7.43 -4.44
N TYR A 99 1.76 -6.39 -3.60
CA TYR A 99 2.88 -5.46 -3.60
C TYR A 99 2.99 -4.72 -2.26
N ILE A 100 4.17 -4.16 -2.05
CA ILE A 100 4.48 -3.15 -1.03
C ILE A 100 5.12 -1.97 -1.77
N LEU A 101 4.65 -0.74 -1.56
CA LEU A 101 5.28 0.46 -2.08
C LEU A 101 5.99 1.18 -0.95
N LEU A 102 7.30 1.39 -1.11
CA LEU A 102 8.06 2.31 -0.28
C LEU A 102 7.99 3.69 -0.93
N VAL A 103 7.43 4.64 -0.21
CA VAL A 103 7.26 6.02 -0.64
C VAL A 103 8.38 6.82 0.00
N GLU A 104 9.31 7.30 -0.82
CA GLU A 104 10.45 8.09 -0.38
C GLU A 104 10.27 9.57 -0.75
N LYS A 105 11.21 10.39 -0.29
CA LYS A 105 11.24 11.82 -0.56
C LYS A 105 11.24 12.15 -2.06
N ASP A 106 11.93 11.38 -2.90
CA ASP A 106 12.15 11.69 -4.33
C ASP A 106 11.50 10.70 -5.31
N GLY A 107 10.73 9.73 -4.81
CA GLY A 107 10.05 8.76 -5.64
C GLY A 107 9.40 7.63 -4.84
N ILE A 108 8.97 6.61 -5.56
CA ILE A 108 8.42 5.38 -5.00
C ILE A 108 9.21 4.17 -5.48
N ILE A 109 9.39 3.20 -4.59
CA ILE A 109 10.08 1.95 -4.87
C ILE A 109 9.06 0.81 -4.71
N PRO A 110 8.64 0.18 -5.82
CA PRO A 110 7.72 -0.95 -5.76
C PRO A 110 8.48 -2.22 -5.38
N TYR A 111 7.96 -2.93 -4.40
CA TYR A 111 8.35 -4.28 -4.05
C TYR A 111 7.19 -5.22 -4.39
N GLN A 112 7.42 -6.14 -5.32
CA GLN A 112 6.35 -6.99 -5.86
C GLN A 112 6.85 -8.40 -6.12
N GLN A 113 5.90 -9.32 -6.29
CA GLN A 113 6.19 -10.68 -6.72
C GLN A 113 6.67 -10.70 -8.17
N GLU A 114 7.65 -11.55 -8.47
CA GLU A 114 8.19 -11.83 -9.79
C GLU A 114 8.43 -13.33 -9.94
N ILE A 115 8.31 -13.83 -11.18
CA ILE A 115 8.60 -15.25 -11.48
C ILE A 115 10.08 -15.36 -11.83
N ALA A 116 10.86 -15.97 -10.94
CA ALA A 116 12.29 -16.19 -11.12
C ALA A 116 12.61 -17.55 -11.76
N GLY A 117 13.58 -17.52 -12.67
CA GLY A 117 14.25 -18.70 -13.21
C GLY A 117 13.37 -19.59 -14.11
N LYS A 118 13.92 -20.75 -14.48
CA LYS A 118 13.22 -21.80 -15.25
C LYS A 118 12.26 -22.64 -14.39
N SER A 119 12.41 -22.58 -13.08
CA SER A 119 11.60 -23.29 -12.08
C SER A 119 10.24 -22.62 -11.82
N GLU A 120 10.01 -21.42 -12.37
CA GLU A 120 8.81 -20.61 -12.12
C GLU A 120 8.54 -20.37 -10.63
N GLU A 121 9.60 -20.09 -9.88
CA GLU A 121 9.49 -19.78 -8.46
C GLU A 121 9.07 -18.31 -8.30
N ILE A 122 8.15 -18.03 -7.37
CA ILE A 122 7.75 -16.66 -7.10
C ILE A 122 8.62 -16.11 -5.99
N VAL A 123 9.40 -15.10 -6.33
CA VAL A 123 10.22 -14.34 -5.39
C VAL A 123 9.70 -12.92 -5.35
N PHE A 124 9.86 -12.25 -4.23
CA PHE A 124 9.65 -10.81 -4.24
C PHE A 124 10.94 -10.10 -4.63
N GLN A 125 10.80 -9.03 -5.39
CA GLN A 125 11.92 -8.24 -5.87
C GLN A 125 11.60 -6.75 -5.82
N THR A 126 12.61 -5.96 -5.43
CA THR A 126 12.58 -4.51 -5.59
C THR A 126 12.67 -4.14 -7.06
N ARG A 127 11.73 -3.34 -7.52
CA ARG A 127 11.72 -2.73 -8.85
C ARG A 127 12.45 -1.39 -8.84
N LYS A 128 12.82 -0.91 -10.03
CA LYS A 128 13.47 0.40 -10.18
C LYS A 128 12.61 1.52 -9.56
N LYS A 129 13.23 2.42 -8.81
CA LYS A 129 12.61 3.64 -8.28
C LYS A 129 11.93 4.44 -9.41
N ILE A 130 10.70 4.85 -9.14
CA ILE A 130 9.88 5.71 -10.00
C ILE A 130 9.88 7.09 -9.37
N HIS A 131 10.55 8.04 -10.01
CA HIS A 131 10.62 9.42 -9.52
C HIS A 131 9.32 10.18 -9.76
N TYR A 132 8.99 11.12 -8.88
CA TYR A 132 7.93 12.09 -9.14
C TYR A 132 8.44 13.07 -10.20
N GLN A 133 7.99 12.94 -11.45
CA GLN A 133 8.53 13.78 -12.51
C GLN A 133 7.50 14.20 -13.56
N TRP A 134 7.67 15.41 -14.06
CA TRP A 134 7.08 15.85 -15.31
C TRP A 134 8.09 15.73 -16.44
N SER A 135 7.73 14.97 -17.48
CA SER A 135 8.50 14.88 -18.72
C SER A 135 7.86 15.75 -19.79
N MET A 136 8.66 16.59 -20.44
CA MET A 136 8.23 17.48 -21.51
C MET A 136 8.75 16.99 -22.87
N GLU A 137 8.14 17.44 -23.96
CA GLU A 137 8.47 17.02 -25.34
C GLU A 137 9.96 17.17 -25.70
N ASN A 138 10.63 18.21 -25.20
CA ASN A 138 12.04 18.51 -25.50
C ASN A 138 13.05 17.73 -24.63
N LYS A 139 12.65 16.58 -24.07
CA LYS A 139 13.45 15.81 -23.08
C LYS A 139 13.89 16.65 -21.87
N GLU A 140 13.04 17.59 -21.50
CA GLU A 140 13.18 18.33 -20.25
C GLU A 140 12.39 17.60 -19.18
N ILE A 141 13.03 17.38 -18.03
CA ILE A 141 12.47 16.64 -16.92
C ILE A 141 12.55 17.56 -15.70
N LEU A 142 11.41 17.75 -15.04
CA LEU A 142 11.37 18.36 -13.72
C LEU A 142 10.97 17.27 -12.72
N ARG A 143 11.92 16.85 -11.88
CA ARG A 143 11.70 15.91 -10.79
C ARG A 143 11.38 16.68 -9.52
N ALA A 144 10.26 16.36 -8.89
CA ALA A 144 9.85 16.91 -7.62
C ALA A 144 10.19 15.94 -6.48
N THR A 145 10.25 16.48 -5.27
CA THR A 145 10.28 15.70 -4.03
C THR A 145 8.97 15.87 -3.26
N LEU A 146 8.79 15.17 -2.14
CA LEU A 146 7.71 15.45 -1.18
C LEU A 146 7.86 16.85 -0.55
N THR A 147 9.09 17.37 -0.52
CA THR A 147 9.40 18.75 -0.11
C THR A 147 9.29 19.73 -1.28
N ASP A 148 9.76 20.97 -1.12
CA ASP A 148 9.80 21.96 -2.20
C ASP A 148 11.09 21.93 -3.03
N TYR A 149 12.02 21.02 -2.68
CA TYR A 149 13.22 20.77 -3.48
C TYR A 149 12.89 20.06 -4.80
N VAL A 150 13.48 20.53 -5.90
CA VAL A 150 13.29 19.97 -7.24
C VAL A 150 14.62 19.81 -7.98
N TYR A 151 14.64 18.91 -8.95
CA TYR A 151 15.73 18.71 -9.89
C TYR A 151 15.21 18.96 -11.31
N TYR A 152 15.90 19.80 -12.07
CA TYR A 152 15.60 20.05 -13.47
C TYR A 152 16.75 19.57 -14.34
N ASP A 153 16.42 18.75 -15.34
CA ASP A 153 17.34 18.18 -16.30
C ASP A 153 16.85 18.48 -17.71
N ASN A 154 17.73 19.02 -18.56
CA ASN A 154 17.51 19.09 -19.99
C ASN A 154 18.48 18.13 -20.69
N LEU A 155 17.96 16.97 -21.11
CA LEU A 155 18.80 15.90 -21.68
C LEU A 155 19.39 16.23 -23.06
N VAL A 156 18.95 17.33 -23.70
CA VAL A 156 19.49 17.77 -25.00
C VAL A 156 20.68 18.71 -24.80
N THR A 157 20.55 19.68 -23.89
CA THR A 157 21.58 20.68 -23.62
C THR A 157 22.57 20.25 -22.53
N GLY A 158 22.24 19.22 -21.76
CA GLY A 158 23.00 18.80 -20.58
C GLY A 158 22.84 19.74 -19.39
N LYS A 159 21.93 20.71 -19.45
CA LYS A 159 21.68 21.64 -18.33
C LYS A 159 21.07 20.87 -17.16
N HIS A 160 21.70 20.98 -16.01
CA HIS A 160 21.21 20.46 -14.72
C HIS A 160 21.06 21.61 -13.74
N MET A 161 19.97 21.60 -12.97
CA MET A 161 19.69 22.57 -11.91
C MET A 161 18.98 21.86 -10.77
N GLU A 162 19.24 22.28 -9.54
CA GLU A 162 18.56 21.78 -8.37
C GLU A 162 18.43 22.87 -7.31
N GLY A 163 17.46 22.74 -6.42
CA GLY A 163 17.23 23.69 -5.33
C GLY A 163 15.78 23.74 -4.89
N ASP A 164 15.48 24.65 -3.94
CA ASP A 164 14.11 24.98 -3.62
C ASP A 164 13.41 25.58 -4.84
N TYR A 165 12.20 25.12 -5.14
CA TYR A 165 11.44 25.57 -6.30
C TYR A 165 11.31 27.10 -6.33
N ARG A 166 11.14 27.75 -5.19
CA ARG A 166 10.96 29.21 -5.10
C ARG A 166 12.20 29.98 -5.53
N ASP A 167 13.38 29.38 -5.35
CA ASP A 167 14.66 30.00 -5.66
C ASP A 167 15.03 29.83 -7.13
N ILE A 168 14.75 28.65 -7.71
CA ILE A 168 15.19 28.33 -9.07
C ILE A 168 14.12 28.60 -10.15
N VAL A 169 12.87 28.91 -9.77
CA VAL A 169 11.74 29.10 -10.71
C VAL A 169 12.02 30.16 -11.78
N SER A 170 12.75 31.23 -11.47
CA SER A 170 13.07 32.28 -12.45
C SER A 170 13.98 31.80 -13.59
N GLU A 171 14.74 30.73 -13.35
CA GLU A 171 15.72 30.18 -14.29
C GLU A 171 15.19 28.96 -15.06
N LEU A 172 14.06 28.40 -14.65
CA LEU A 172 13.37 27.31 -15.35
C LEU A 172 12.79 27.79 -16.70
N PRO A 173 12.49 26.90 -17.65
CA PRO A 173 11.71 27.22 -18.84
C PRO A 173 10.33 27.79 -18.49
N GLU A 174 9.82 28.73 -19.28
CA GLU A 174 8.55 29.45 -19.03
C GLU A 174 7.38 28.54 -18.65
N LYS A 175 7.24 27.39 -19.34
CA LYS A 175 6.19 26.38 -19.09
C LYS A 175 6.22 25.73 -17.70
N LEU A 176 7.37 25.79 -17.01
CA LEU A 176 7.60 25.26 -15.67
C LEU A 176 7.61 26.36 -14.59
N ARG A 177 7.46 27.63 -14.97
CA ARG A 177 7.44 28.79 -14.06
C ARG A 177 6.05 29.02 -13.48
N TRP A 178 5.58 28.06 -12.69
CA TRP A 178 4.29 28.18 -12.02
C TRP A 178 4.40 29.06 -10.77
N ARG A 179 3.30 29.73 -10.43
CA ARG A 179 3.14 30.33 -9.10
C ARG A 179 3.19 29.21 -8.06
N TYR A 180 3.76 29.49 -6.89
CA TYR A 180 4.04 28.47 -5.87
C TYR A 180 2.81 27.64 -5.45
N ASP A 181 1.64 28.27 -5.26
CA ASP A 181 0.39 27.59 -4.94
C ASP A 181 -0.08 26.62 -6.05
N ILE A 182 0.17 26.97 -7.31
CA ILE A 182 -0.10 26.11 -8.47
C ILE A 182 0.90 24.96 -8.51
N PHE A 183 2.18 25.23 -8.25
CA PHE A 183 3.21 24.21 -8.17
C PHE A 183 2.91 23.19 -7.06
N ASP A 184 2.60 23.65 -5.84
CA ASP A 184 2.27 22.76 -4.72
C ASP A 184 1.06 21.87 -5.03
N LYS A 185 0.01 22.43 -5.65
CA LYS A 185 -1.14 21.64 -6.12
C LYS A 185 -0.74 20.62 -7.18
N LYS A 186 0.04 21.02 -8.20
CA LYS A 186 0.50 20.11 -9.26
C LYS A 186 1.40 19.01 -8.72
N LYS A 187 2.31 19.33 -7.79
CA LYS A 187 3.21 18.40 -7.10
C LYS A 187 2.40 17.33 -6.36
N ARG A 188 1.38 17.77 -5.63
CA ARG A 188 0.43 16.89 -4.93
C ARG A 188 -0.31 15.95 -5.87
N GLU A 189 -0.81 16.47 -7.00
CA GLU A 189 -1.44 15.66 -8.05
C GLU A 189 -0.44 14.65 -8.64
N LEU A 190 0.79 15.09 -8.94
CA LEU A 190 1.86 14.26 -9.48
C LEU A 190 2.20 13.07 -8.56
N VAL A 191 2.36 13.30 -7.27
CA VAL A 191 2.67 12.22 -6.29
C VAL A 191 1.55 11.18 -6.29
N ILE A 192 0.29 11.62 -6.21
CA ILE A 192 -0.87 10.72 -6.21
C ILE A 192 -0.97 9.95 -7.52
N ASP A 193 -0.81 10.61 -8.66
CA ASP A 193 -0.89 9.97 -9.97
C ASP A 193 0.24 8.96 -10.19
N THR A 194 1.43 9.24 -9.65
CA THR A 194 2.56 8.31 -9.66
C THR A 194 2.25 7.05 -8.84
N ILE A 195 1.72 7.21 -7.62
CA ILE A 195 1.31 6.10 -6.77
C ILE A 195 0.19 5.28 -7.42
N LYS A 196 -0.84 5.92 -7.99
CA LYS A 196 -1.94 5.25 -8.67
C LYS A 196 -1.48 4.46 -9.88
N SER A 197 -0.60 5.06 -10.69
CA SER A 197 -0.03 4.41 -11.88
C SER A 197 0.80 3.19 -11.48
N CYS A 198 1.69 3.33 -10.51
CA CYS A 198 2.50 2.24 -10.00
C CYS A 198 1.65 1.12 -9.38
N THR A 199 0.68 1.48 -8.54
CA THR A 199 -0.26 0.51 -7.96
C THR A 199 -1.00 -0.27 -9.05
N SER A 200 -1.45 0.42 -10.10
CA SER A 200 -2.15 -0.22 -11.21
C SER A 200 -1.24 -1.18 -11.96
N GLU A 201 0.04 -0.82 -12.17
CA GLU A 201 1.05 -1.71 -12.76
C GLU A 201 1.26 -2.96 -11.90
N CYS A 202 1.48 -2.79 -10.59
CA CYS A 202 1.68 -3.90 -9.65
C CYS A 202 0.47 -4.85 -9.59
N ILE A 203 -0.75 -4.31 -9.54
CA ILE A 203 -1.98 -5.13 -9.53
C ILE A 203 -2.16 -5.88 -10.84
N ASN A 204 -1.88 -5.23 -11.98
CA ASN A 204 -1.94 -5.89 -13.27
C ASN A 204 -0.91 -7.01 -13.36
N HIS A 205 0.30 -6.79 -12.86
CA HIS A 205 1.35 -7.80 -12.78
C HIS A 205 0.93 -8.98 -11.89
N GLN A 206 0.43 -8.72 -10.67
CA GLN A 206 -0.04 -9.80 -9.80
C GLN A 206 -1.18 -10.59 -10.43
N ASN A 207 -2.12 -9.94 -11.10
CA ASN A 207 -3.19 -10.63 -11.80
C ASN A 207 -2.69 -11.53 -12.95
N GLN A 208 -1.55 -11.19 -13.58
CA GLN A 208 -0.91 -12.05 -14.58
C GLN A 208 -0.29 -13.29 -13.91
N ILE A 209 0.39 -13.10 -12.79
CA ILE A 209 0.91 -14.21 -11.96
C ILE A 209 -0.25 -15.10 -11.53
N ALA A 210 -1.26 -14.56 -10.85
CA ALA A 210 -2.41 -15.30 -10.34
C ALA A 210 -3.09 -16.19 -11.41
N ARG A 211 -3.31 -15.64 -12.62
CA ARG A 211 -3.87 -16.40 -13.75
C ARG A 211 -3.01 -17.59 -14.16
N LYS A 212 -1.68 -17.44 -14.15
CA LYS A 212 -0.75 -18.52 -14.50
C LYS A 212 -0.83 -19.70 -13.54
N TYR A 213 -1.13 -19.44 -12.27
CA TYR A 213 -1.25 -20.45 -11.21
C TYR A 213 -2.69 -20.90 -10.94
N GLY A 214 -3.64 -20.55 -11.82
CA GLY A 214 -5.05 -20.95 -11.67
C GLY A 214 -5.77 -20.30 -10.48
N ILE A 215 -5.25 -19.19 -9.96
CA ILE A 215 -5.92 -18.41 -8.92
C ILE A 215 -7.04 -17.60 -9.58
N GLU A 216 -8.29 -17.88 -9.19
CA GLU A 216 -9.48 -17.22 -9.73
C GLU A 216 -9.69 -15.80 -9.18
N TYR A 217 -9.05 -15.47 -8.05
CA TYR A 217 -9.17 -14.16 -7.41
C TYR A 217 -8.54 -13.06 -8.25
N LYS A 218 -9.25 -11.94 -8.41
CA LYS A 218 -8.79 -10.75 -9.13
C LYS A 218 -8.48 -9.61 -8.16
N PHE A 219 -7.22 -9.21 -8.11
CA PHE A 219 -6.76 -8.05 -7.37
C PHE A 219 -7.30 -6.77 -8.01
N THR A 220 -7.72 -5.81 -7.18
CA THR A 220 -8.31 -4.53 -7.64
C THR A 220 -7.74 -3.35 -6.88
N LEU A 221 -7.70 -2.19 -7.53
CA LEU A 221 -7.22 -0.95 -6.94
C LEU A 221 -8.11 -0.60 -5.73
N PRO A 222 -7.55 -0.43 -4.52
CA PRO A 222 -8.34 -0.03 -3.36
C PRO A 222 -8.92 1.38 -3.58
N LEU A 223 -10.17 1.58 -3.16
CA LEU A 223 -10.77 2.91 -3.11
C LEU A 223 -10.22 3.64 -1.89
N ILE A 224 -9.20 4.49 -2.08
CA ILE A 224 -8.63 5.33 -1.03
C ILE A 224 -8.98 6.78 -1.34
N GLU A 225 -9.62 7.47 -0.39
CA GLU A 225 -9.97 8.88 -0.51
C GLU A 225 -8.70 9.75 -0.68
N TYR A 226 -8.80 10.79 -1.51
CA TYR A 226 -7.67 11.69 -1.79
C TYR A 226 -7.10 12.30 -0.50
N GLU A 227 -7.96 12.65 0.46
CA GLU A 227 -7.56 13.21 1.75
C GLU A 227 -6.78 12.23 2.63
N ALA A 228 -7.02 10.92 2.48
CA ALA A 228 -6.27 9.90 3.22
C ALA A 228 -4.83 9.79 2.71
N TRP A 229 -4.61 9.92 1.39
CA TRP A 229 -3.28 9.99 0.80
C TRP A 229 -2.49 11.21 1.30
N TYR A 230 -3.13 12.38 1.32
CA TYR A 230 -2.46 13.63 1.69
C TYR A 230 -2.00 13.70 3.15
N ARG A 231 -2.72 13.04 4.07
CA ARG A 231 -2.39 13.09 5.50
C ARG A 231 -1.22 12.20 5.87
N THR A 232 -0.97 11.14 5.09
CA THR A 232 0.04 10.14 5.44
C THR A 232 1.32 10.26 4.61
N ILE A 233 1.23 10.72 3.36
CA ILE A 233 2.41 10.90 2.49
C ILE A 233 3.00 12.30 2.70
N GLN A 234 3.61 12.52 3.86
CA GLN A 234 4.39 13.74 4.13
C GLN A 234 5.88 13.44 4.31
N ASP A 235 6.21 12.21 4.70
CA ASP A 235 7.55 11.69 4.91
C ASP A 235 7.65 10.27 4.32
N VAL A 236 8.77 9.58 4.57
CA VAL A 236 8.97 8.19 4.17
C VAL A 236 7.81 7.33 4.68
N SER A 237 7.15 6.62 3.78
CA SER A 237 5.93 5.89 4.07
C SER A 237 5.93 4.53 3.39
N MET A 238 5.10 3.61 3.86
CA MET A 238 4.87 2.30 3.27
C MET A 238 3.39 2.11 2.97
N ILE A 239 3.11 1.60 1.77
CA ILE A 239 1.78 1.17 1.33
C ILE A 239 1.83 -0.34 1.10
N ALA A 240 1.11 -1.11 1.91
CA ALA A 240 1.00 -2.55 1.73
C ALA A 240 -0.43 -2.89 1.33
N LEU A 241 -0.60 -3.59 0.20
CA LEU A 241 -1.90 -4.12 -0.19
C LEU A 241 -1.97 -5.59 0.23
N PHE A 242 -3.04 -5.96 0.94
CA PHE A 242 -3.34 -7.32 1.34
C PHE A 242 -4.73 -7.69 0.83
N GLN A 243 -4.85 -8.66 -0.08
CA GLN A 243 -6.13 -8.98 -0.72
C GLN A 243 -6.30 -10.47 -0.98
N GLY A 244 -7.53 -10.95 -0.79
CA GLY A 244 -7.95 -12.32 -1.07
C GLY A 244 -7.76 -13.30 0.09
N TYR A 245 -7.38 -12.83 1.28
CA TYR A 245 -7.09 -13.71 2.42
C TYR A 245 -8.36 -14.27 3.05
N PRO A 246 -8.50 -15.59 3.28
CA PRO A 246 -9.76 -16.17 3.73
C PRO A 246 -10.07 -15.87 5.21
N PHE A 247 -11.35 -15.61 5.51
CA PHE A 247 -11.86 -15.56 6.89
C PHE A 247 -12.08 -16.97 7.44
N GLY A 248 -11.03 -17.79 7.55
CA GLY A 248 -11.17 -19.18 7.95
C GLY A 248 -11.54 -20.08 6.77
N ASN A 249 -12.79 -20.55 6.67
CA ASN A 249 -13.22 -21.42 5.57
C ASN A 249 -13.67 -20.62 4.33
N SER A 250 -13.76 -21.26 3.16
CA SER A 250 -14.07 -20.56 1.90
C SER A 250 -15.49 -19.98 1.80
N ARG A 251 -16.37 -20.23 2.79
CA ARG A 251 -17.78 -19.77 2.79
C ARG A 251 -17.98 -18.47 3.57
N THR A 252 -17.06 -18.12 4.46
CA THR A 252 -17.11 -16.92 5.32
C THR A 252 -16.56 -15.65 4.65
N GLY A 253 -16.11 -15.77 3.40
CA GLY A 253 -15.65 -14.66 2.58
C GLY A 253 -14.14 -14.42 2.65
N ILE A 254 -13.73 -13.29 2.09
CA ILE A 254 -12.32 -12.90 1.95
C ILE A 254 -12.07 -11.51 2.54
N PHE A 255 -10.85 -11.32 3.00
CA PHE A 255 -10.35 -10.09 3.58
C PHE A 255 -9.48 -9.35 2.58
N ASN A 256 -9.75 -8.04 2.48
CA ASN A 256 -9.06 -7.10 1.61
C ASN A 256 -8.78 -5.83 2.40
N ARG A 257 -7.52 -5.39 2.41
CA ARG A 257 -7.09 -4.17 3.06
C ARG A 257 -5.91 -3.55 2.33
N ALA A 258 -5.96 -2.24 2.13
CA ALA A 258 -4.76 -1.44 1.93
C ALA A 258 -4.37 -0.83 3.27
N ALA A 259 -3.16 -1.09 3.72
CA ALA A 259 -2.58 -0.42 4.88
C ALA A 259 -1.55 0.61 4.41
N LEU A 260 -1.53 1.72 5.13
CA LEU A 260 -0.71 2.87 4.84
C LEU A 260 -0.16 3.38 6.18
N GLY A 261 1.16 3.38 6.32
CA GLY A 261 1.84 3.90 7.50
C GLY A 261 2.97 4.82 7.08
N GLY A 262 3.24 5.83 7.89
CA GLY A 262 4.31 6.80 7.66
C GLY A 262 5.29 6.78 8.83
N ALA A 263 6.58 6.87 8.51
CA ALA A 263 7.64 7.12 9.47
C ALA A 263 7.48 8.57 9.96
N ARG A 264 6.82 8.80 11.10
CA ARG A 264 6.74 10.14 11.70
C ARG A 264 7.89 10.33 12.68
N ILE A 265 8.80 11.25 12.38
CA ILE A 265 9.79 11.72 13.35
C ILE A 265 9.05 12.50 14.44
N ALA A 266 8.94 11.93 15.64
CA ALA A 266 8.70 12.72 16.83
C ALA A 266 9.98 13.55 17.06
N LYS A 267 10.04 14.77 16.52
CA LYS A 267 11.12 15.73 16.84
C LYS A 267 11.07 15.96 18.35
N GLN A 268 11.89 15.23 19.11
CA GLN A 268 12.15 15.57 20.50
C GLN A 268 12.87 16.92 20.48
N LYS A 269 12.15 17.94 20.93
CA LYS A 269 12.68 19.28 21.14
C LYS A 269 13.87 19.14 22.08
N ARG A 270 15.10 19.18 21.55
CA ARG A 270 16.29 19.39 22.39
C ARG A 270 16.15 20.79 22.97
N GLU A 271 15.72 20.86 24.21
CA GLU A 271 15.94 22.04 25.04
C GLU A 271 17.42 22.07 25.40
N THR A 272 18.15 22.96 24.74
CA THR A 272 19.24 23.86 25.18
C THR A 272 20.32 24.03 24.14
#